data_AF-A0AAW2TCQ3-F1
#
_entry.id   AF-A0AAW2TCQ3-F1
#
_cell.length_a   1.000
_cell.length_b   1.000
_cell.length_c   1.000
_cell.angle_alpha   90.00
_cell.angle_beta   90.00
_cell.angle_gamma   90.00
#
_symmetry.space_group_name_H-M   'P 1'
#
loop_
_entity.id
_entity.type
_entity.pdbx_description
1 polymer ?
#
loop_
_entity_poly.entity_id
_entity_poly.type
_entity_poly.pdbx_seq_one_letter_code
_entity_poly.pdbx_strand_id
1 'polypeptide(L)'
;MLSFLDAYQGYNQIPLAPEDQEKVSFVTDQGIFYYNVMPFGLKNAGATYQRLVNHMFQNQIGRNMEVYIDDMLVKSVEEQATLKT
;
A
#
# COMPACT_ATOMS: atom_id res chain seq x y z
N MET A 1 12.44 10.62 17.93
CA MET A 1 11.35 9.62 18.10
C MET A 1 11.27 8.79 16.83
N LEU A 2 10.94 7.50 16.97
CA LEU A 2 10.70 6.59 15.85
C LEU A 2 9.23 6.19 15.87
N SER A 3 8.54 6.34 14.75
CA SER A 3 7.15 5.91 14.58
C SER A 3 7.08 4.84 13.50
N PHE A 4 6.40 3.74 13.81
CA PHE A 4 6.13 2.65 12.87
C PHE A 4 4.70 2.79 12.36
N LEU A 5 4.55 2.75 11.04
CA LEU A 5 3.26 2.75 10.37
C LEU A 5 3.16 1.44 9.58
N ASP A 6 2.03 0.76 9.73
CA ASP A 6 1.71 -0.46 9.01
C ASP A 6 0.52 -0.20 8.08
N ALA A 7 0.68 -0.58 6.82
CA ALA A 7 -0.35 -0.48 5.81
C ALA A 7 -1.21 -1.76 5.75
N TYR A 8 -1.75 -2.20 6.89
CA TYR A 8 -2.53 -3.44 7.04
C TYR A 8 -3.64 -3.65 5.98
N GLN A 9 -4.19 -2.58 5.40
CA GLN A 9 -5.17 -2.61 4.29
C GLN A 9 -4.72 -1.76 3.09
N GLY A 10 -3.43 -1.51 2.95
CA GLY A 10 -2.86 -0.64 1.92
C GLY A 10 -3.14 -1.13 0.50
N TYR A 11 -3.11 -2.44 0.28
CA TYR A 11 -3.41 -3.04 -1.03
C TYR A 11 -4.85 -2.80 -1.46
N ASN A 12 -5.81 -2.96 -0.56
CA ASN A 12 -7.24 -2.75 -0.82
C ASN A 12 -7.60 -1.28 -1.09
N GLN A 13 -6.65 -0.35 -0.99
CA GLN A 13 -6.82 1.05 -1.38
C GLN A 13 -6.29 1.35 -2.79
N ILE A 14 -5.59 0.40 -3.43
CA ILE A 14 -5.05 0.57 -4.78
C ILE A 14 -6.07 0.07 -5.80
N PRO A 15 -6.60 0.94 -6.67
CA PRO A 15 -7.50 0.52 -7.75
C PRO A 15 -6.81 -0.46 -8.70
N LEU A 16 -7.52 -1.53 -9.05
CA LEU A 16 -7.11 -2.39 -10.16
C LEU A 16 -7.45 -1.72 -11.49
N ALA A 17 -6.56 -1.89 -12.46
CA ALA A 17 -6.84 -1.49 -13.83
C ALA A 17 -8.06 -2.28 -14.36
N PRO A 18 -9.05 -1.63 -14.99
CA PRO A 18 -10.27 -2.30 -15.45
C PRO A 18 -10.02 -3.55 -16.30
N GLU A 19 -8.98 -3.54 -17.14
CA GLU A 19 -8.55 -4.65 -17.99
C GLU A 19 -7.97 -5.85 -17.23
N ASP A 20 -7.60 -5.68 -15.96
CA ASP A 20 -7.05 -6.73 -15.10
C ASP A 20 -8.06 -7.28 -14.10
N GLN A 21 -9.21 -6.62 -13.89
CA GLN A 21 -10.22 -7.02 -12.93
C GLN A 21 -10.79 -8.41 -13.23
N GLU A 22 -11.08 -8.71 -14.50
CA GLU A 22 -11.61 -10.03 -14.91
C GLU A 22 -10.61 -11.17 -14.61
N LYS A 23 -9.30 -10.90 -14.70
CA LYS A 23 -8.23 -11.89 -14.46
C LYS A 23 -8.08 -12.27 -12.99
N VAL A 24 -8.59 -11.44 -12.10
CA VAL A 24 -8.60 -11.67 -10.64
C VAL A 24 -10.01 -11.98 -10.15
N SER A 25 -10.86 -12.50 -11.03
CA SER A 25 -12.20 -12.94 -10.66
C SER A 25 -12.18 -14.18 -9.75
N PHE A 26 -13.24 -14.34 -8.97
CA PHE A 26 -13.48 -15.47 -8.09
C PHE A 26 -14.93 -15.95 -8.23
N VAL A 27 -15.13 -17.24 -7.97
CA VAL A 27 -16.43 -17.91 -8.09
C VAL A 27 -17.04 -18.09 -6.70
N THR A 28 -18.31 -17.76 -6.58
CA THR A 28 -19.16 -18.08 -5.42
C THR A 28 -20.33 -18.96 -5.85
N ASP A 29 -21.11 -19.45 -4.90
CA ASP A 29 -22.39 -20.14 -5.16
C ASP A 29 -23.41 -19.24 -5.89
N GLN A 30 -23.24 -17.92 -5.81
CA GLN A 30 -24.12 -16.91 -6.42
C GLN A 30 -23.64 -16.42 -7.78
N GLY A 31 -22.41 -16.72 -8.20
CA GLY A 31 -21.89 -16.32 -9.51
C GLY A 31 -20.40 -16.00 -9.54
N ILE A 32 -19.99 -15.26 -10.58
CA ILE A 32 -18.60 -14.82 -10.78
C ILE A 32 -18.51 -13.34 -10.40
N PHE A 33 -17.55 -13.01 -9.53
CA PHE A 33 -17.27 -11.66 -9.07
C PHE A 33 -15.82 -11.31 -9.37
N TYR A 34 -15.50 -10.01 -9.42
CA TYR A 34 -14.12 -9.53 -9.53
C TYR A 34 -13.84 -8.46 -8.49
N TYR A 35 -12.56 -8.25 -8.20
CA TYR A 35 -12.12 -7.20 -7.29
C TYR A 35 -11.96 -5.86 -8.04
N ASN A 36 -12.44 -4.77 -7.44
CA ASN A 36 -12.23 -3.40 -7.93
C ASN A 36 -10.88 -2.80 -7.49
N VAL A 37 -10.35 -3.32 -6.39
CA VAL A 37 -9.11 -2.91 -5.73
C VAL A 37 -8.23 -4.13 -5.55
N MET A 38 -6.93 -3.93 -5.39
CA MET A 38 -5.96 -5.01 -5.37
C MET A 38 -6.23 -5.99 -4.21
N PRO A 39 -6.61 -7.27 -4.47
CA PRO A 39 -6.81 -8.25 -3.41
C PRO A 39 -5.48 -8.76 -2.84
N PHE A 40 -5.56 -9.32 -1.64
CA PHE A 40 -4.45 -10.07 -1.06
C PHE A 40 -4.09 -11.29 -1.92
N GLY A 41 -2.82 -11.69 -1.86
CA GLY A 41 -2.33 -12.88 -2.56
C GLY A 41 -1.89 -12.64 -4.01
N LEU A 42 -2.02 -11.42 -4.55
CA LEU A 42 -1.42 -11.09 -5.84
C LEU A 42 0.10 -11.01 -5.73
N LYS A 43 0.80 -11.75 -6.59
CA LYS A 43 2.28 -11.81 -6.64
C LYS A 43 2.94 -10.43 -6.70
N ASN A 44 2.32 -9.48 -7.41
CA ASN A 44 2.86 -8.15 -7.64
C ASN A 44 2.26 -7.07 -6.73
N ALA A 45 1.45 -7.44 -5.72
CA ALA A 45 0.82 -6.46 -4.83
C ALA A 45 1.85 -5.57 -4.12
N GLY A 46 2.85 -6.19 -3.48
CA GLY A 46 3.90 -5.48 -2.77
C GLY A 46 4.74 -4.57 -3.69
N ALA A 47 5.03 -5.00 -4.93
CA ALA A 47 5.77 -4.17 -5.89
C ALA A 47 4.97 -2.94 -6.33
N THR A 48 3.67 -3.10 -6.58
CA THR A 48 2.77 -1.99 -6.92
C THR A 48 2.65 -1.01 -5.76
N TYR A 49 2.49 -1.53 -4.54
CA TYR A 49 2.40 -0.71 -3.32
C TYR A 49 3.69 0.06 -3.05
N GLN A 50 4.85 -0.62 -3.09
CA GLN A 50 6.15 0.01 -2.93
C GLN A 50 6.36 1.14 -3.97
N ARG A 51 5.96 0.92 -5.22
CA ARG A 51 6.05 1.95 -6.27
C ARG A 51 5.19 3.17 -5.94
N LEU A 52 3.97 2.97 -5.45
CA LEU A 52 3.08 4.05 -5.02
C LEU A 52 3.69 4.86 -3.87
N VAL A 53 4.14 4.18 -2.80
CA VAL A 53 4.72 4.83 -1.62
C VAL A 53 6.01 5.57 -1.98
N ASN A 54 6.88 4.94 -2.79
CA ASN A 54 8.09 5.58 -3.29
C ASN A 54 7.80 6.87 -4.05
N HIS A 55 6.75 6.88 -4.86
CA HIS A 55 6.35 8.07 -5.61
C HIS A 55 5.81 9.17 -4.69
N MET A 56 4.93 8.82 -3.74
CA MET A 56 4.33 9.78 -2.79
C MET A 56 5.37 10.42 -1.86
N PHE A 57 6.33 9.63 -1.37
CA PHE A 57 7.30 10.07 -0.36
C PHE A 57 8.74 10.17 -0.89
N GLN A 58 8.93 10.31 -2.20
CA GLN A 58 10.25 10.38 -2.85
C GLN A 58 11.24 11.35 -2.19
N ASN A 59 10.74 12.46 -1.62
CA ASN A 59 11.55 13.50 -0.99
C ASN A 59 11.92 13.21 0.48
N GLN A 60 11.26 12.22 1.10
CA GLN A 60 11.39 11.86 2.51
C GLN A 60 12.13 10.53 2.71
N ILE A 61 11.99 9.61 1.75
CA ILE A 61 12.65 8.31 1.76
C ILE A 61 14.18 8.50 1.77
N GLY A 62 14.86 7.84 2.71
CA GLY A 62 16.30 7.95 2.95
C GLY A 62 16.73 9.20 3.73
N ARG A 63 15.84 10.18 3.92
CA ARG A 63 16.09 11.37 4.75
C ARG A 63 15.57 11.19 6.17
N ASN A 64 14.26 11.02 6.30
CA ASN A 64 13.56 10.88 7.57
C ASN A 64 12.50 9.76 7.54
N MET A 65 12.34 9.08 6.41
CA MET A 65 11.45 7.93 6.25
C MET A 65 12.22 6.77 5.63
N GLU A 66 11.95 5.55 6.09
CA GLU A 66 12.33 4.30 5.43
C GLU A 66 11.06 3.50 5.13
N VAL A 67 11.02 2.81 4.01
CA VAL A 67 9.85 2.03 3.58
C VAL A 67 10.30 0.65 3.15
N TYR A 68 9.61 -0.38 3.63
CA TYR A 68 9.79 -1.77 3.23
C TYR A 68 8.42 -2.43 3.02
N ILE A 69 8.00 -2.53 1.75
CA ILE A 69 6.68 -3.05 1.36
C ILE A 69 5.58 -2.29 2.13
N ASP A 70 4.96 -2.92 3.13
CA ASP A 70 3.85 -2.36 3.89
C ASP A 70 4.28 -1.64 5.17
N ASP A 71 5.54 -1.79 5.57
CA ASP A 71 6.10 -1.19 6.78
C ASP A 71 6.78 0.15 6.45
N MET A 72 6.40 1.21 7.16
CA MET A 72 7.07 2.52 7.09
C MET A 72 7.61 2.93 8.45
N LEU A 73 8.86 3.37 8.46
CA LEU A 73 9.53 3.91 9.63
C LEU A 73 9.77 5.40 9.44
N VAL A 74 9.24 6.22 10.34
CA VAL A 74 9.42 7.67 10.32
C VAL A 74 10.29 8.11 11.50
N LYS A 75 11.32 8.90 11.21
CA LYS A 75 12.28 9.47 12.15
C LYS A 75 11.95 10.94 12.35
N SER A 76 11.58 11.36 13.57
CA SER A 76 11.34 12.77 13.91
C SER A 76 12.25 13.25 15.04
N VAL A 77 12.60 14.54 15.02
CA VAL A 77 13.42 15.19 16.06
C VAL A 77 12.55 15.71 17.21
N GLU A 78 11.29 16.05 16.93
CA GLU A 78 10.30 16.56 17.88
C GLU A 78 9.06 15.64 17.93
N GLU A 79 8.43 15.54 19.09
CA GLU A 79 7.23 14.72 19.33
C GLU A 79 6.01 15.23 18.55
N GLN A 80 5.95 16.54 18.28
CA GLN A 80 4.84 17.20 17.56
C GLN A 80 4.98 17.23 16.03
N ALA A 81 6.14 16.87 15.47
CA ALA A 81 6.36 16.80 14.03
C ALA A 81 5.94 15.46 13.41
N THR A 82 5.10 14.70 14.12
CA THR A 82 4.41 13.53 13.56
C THR A 82 3.41 14.04 12.52
N LEU A 83 3.50 13.56 11.29
CA LEU A 83 2.52 13.81 10.24
C LEU A 83 1.12 13.56 10.83
N LYS A 84 0.38 14.63 11.12
CA LYS A 84 -1.01 14.53 11.56
C LYS A 84 -1.81 14.01 10.37
N THR A 85 -2.14 12.72 10.43
CA THR A 85 -3.27 12.12 9.70
C THR A 85 -4.56 12.87 9.99
#